data_AF-A0A1I5GB65-F1
#
_entry.id   AF-A0A1I5GB65-F1
#
_cell.length_a   1.000
_cell.length_b   1.000
_cell.length_c   1.000
_cell.angle_alpha   90.00
_cell.angle_beta   90.00
_cell.angle_gamma   90.00
#
_symmetry.space_group_name_H-M   'P 1'
#
loop_
_entity.id
_entity.type
_entity.pdbx_description
1 polymer ?
#
loop_
_entity_poly.entity_id
_entity_poly.type
_entity_poly.pdbx_seq_one_letter_code
_entity_poly.pdbx_strand_id
1 'polypeptide(L)'
;MTNTARPQRRVGVAVVVVVFFAAVGIIGALVGAFGGDAAQTEFTSDDTSLYTEGSTYRSALTQGFSTTDAQQLSEALAEAEKLHGICFGWKLVDGSTGRVEQSSGHNDQGSSRGVLVPADTCPRWAEVEVVVAAGASDDEPDVADVTVRASPDLEPLPQLADFVNLGVTADSLVAEPVSVTGQAALGLPLLLVESGALSAPQVPDQEPGGAPAKPLPPGDGSGSSWVTWAWLGGLGVVAAVALVLGFAARAKQKSTSDGGPPPGPPQRGPHPPGPPQPGPSLFQPGGPPPGPGPNPQAPPPGPNPQAPPPGPNPQAPPPGPNPQAPPPGQGRPHPPWPQQPGR
;
A
#
# COMPACT_ATOMS: atom_id res chain seq x y z
N MET A 1 42.29 -38.34 56.02
CA MET A 1 41.29 -39.03 55.20
C MET A 1 40.42 -37.98 54.54
N THR A 2 40.32 -38.10 53.22
CA THR A 2 39.56 -37.29 52.27
C THR A 2 38.08 -37.16 52.62
N ASN A 3 37.47 -35.98 52.45
CA ASN A 3 36.35 -35.89 51.50
C ASN A 3 36.03 -34.48 51.02
N THR A 4 35.80 -34.45 49.71
CA THR A 4 35.48 -33.34 48.82
C THR A 4 33.96 -33.26 48.69
N ALA A 5 33.35 -32.07 48.65
CA ALA A 5 32.21 -31.78 47.75
C ALA A 5 31.74 -30.32 47.88
N ARG A 6 32.10 -29.50 46.89
CA ARG A 6 31.20 -28.47 46.33
C ARG A 6 30.51 -29.12 45.13
N PRO A 7 29.17 -29.01 45.01
CA PRO A 7 28.65 -28.34 43.82
C PRO A 7 27.25 -27.74 44.06
N GLN A 8 27.13 -26.44 44.33
CA GLN A 8 25.80 -25.78 44.38
C GLN A 8 25.63 -24.61 43.41
N ARG A 9 26.69 -24.14 42.74
CA ARG A 9 26.59 -22.99 41.81
C ARG A 9 26.39 -23.36 40.34
N ARG A 10 26.60 -24.62 39.93
CA ARG A 10 26.47 -25.02 38.52
C ARG A 10 25.04 -25.32 38.09
N VAL A 11 24.17 -25.73 39.02
CA VAL A 11 22.77 -26.08 38.71
C VAL A 11 21.95 -24.81 38.42
N GLY A 12 22.17 -23.72 39.15
CA GLY A 12 21.46 -22.46 38.90
C GLY A 12 21.76 -21.84 37.53
N VAL A 13 23.01 -21.91 37.08
CA VAL A 13 23.41 -21.37 35.77
C VAL A 13 22.85 -22.23 34.63
N ALA A 14 22.85 -23.55 34.77
CA ALA A 14 22.29 -24.45 33.75
C ALA A 14 20.79 -24.23 33.54
N VAL A 15 20.02 -24.03 34.62
CA VAL A 15 18.57 -23.77 34.52
C VAL A 15 18.28 -22.42 33.85
N VAL A 16 19.04 -21.37 34.16
CA VAL A 16 18.87 -20.05 33.53
C VAL A 16 19.17 -20.09 32.03
N VAL A 17 20.22 -20.81 31.62
CA VAL A 17 20.57 -20.96 30.21
C VAL A 17 19.50 -21.73 29.44
N VAL A 18 18.97 -22.83 29.99
CA VAL A 18 17.92 -23.62 29.34
C VAL A 18 16.61 -22.83 29.20
N VAL A 19 16.22 -22.06 30.22
CA VAL A 19 15.02 -21.21 30.15
C VAL A 19 15.21 -20.08 29.14
N PHE A 20 16.40 -19.49 29.04
CA PHE A 20 16.70 -18.46 28.03
C PHE A 20 16.60 -19.02 26.61
N PHE A 21 17.21 -20.17 26.31
CA PHE A 21 17.10 -20.78 24.99
C PHE A 21 15.69 -21.28 24.66
N ALA A 22 14.92 -21.77 25.65
CA ALA A 22 13.52 -22.11 25.46
C ALA A 22 12.67 -20.86 25.14
N ALA A 23 12.89 -19.74 25.84
CA ALA A 23 12.20 -18.48 25.57
C ALA A 23 12.58 -17.89 24.21
N VAL A 24 13.87 -17.91 23.83
CA VAL A 24 14.35 -17.47 22.51
C VAL A 24 13.81 -18.39 21.40
N GLY A 25 13.69 -19.70 21.63
CA GLY A 25 13.08 -20.63 20.68
C GLY A 25 11.58 -20.39 20.48
N ILE A 26 10.84 -20.04 21.55
CA ILE A 26 9.41 -19.69 21.45
C ILE A 26 9.24 -18.33 20.75
N ILE A 27 10.10 -17.36 21.00
CA ILE A 27 10.07 -16.06 20.29
C ILE A 27 10.47 -16.25 18.82
N GLY A 28 11.45 -17.09 18.49
CA GLY A 28 11.80 -17.45 17.11
C GLY A 28 10.66 -18.15 16.38
N ALA A 29 9.91 -19.03 17.06
CA ALA A 29 8.73 -19.68 16.50
C ALA A 29 7.53 -18.72 16.33
N LEU A 30 7.42 -17.69 17.17
CA LEU A 30 6.39 -16.65 17.01
C LEU A 30 6.75 -15.65 15.92
N VAL A 31 8.04 -15.32 15.73
CA VAL A 31 8.49 -14.50 14.58
C VAL A 31 8.34 -15.27 13.26
N GLY A 32 8.48 -16.59 13.26
CA GLY A 32 8.13 -17.44 12.11
C GLY A 32 6.62 -17.60 11.87
N ALA A 33 5.76 -17.20 12.82
CA ALA A 33 4.31 -17.29 12.73
C ALA A 33 3.61 -15.94 12.51
N PHE A 34 4.34 -14.82 12.56
CA PHE A 34 3.97 -13.61 11.83
C PHE A 34 4.40 -13.82 10.38
N GLY A 35 3.56 -14.53 9.63
CA GLY A 35 3.78 -14.94 8.26
C GLY A 35 4.22 -13.78 7.37
N GLY A 36 5.51 -13.74 7.08
CA GLY A 36 5.92 -13.28 5.76
C GLY A 36 5.61 -14.44 4.84
N ASP A 37 4.53 -14.34 4.07
CA ASP A 37 4.31 -15.21 2.93
C ASP A 37 5.63 -15.25 2.14
N ALA A 38 6.07 -16.47 1.80
CA ALA A 38 7.31 -16.65 1.06
C ALA A 38 7.30 -15.68 -0.13
N ALA A 39 8.38 -14.91 -0.31
CA ALA A 39 8.46 -13.88 -1.34
C ALA A 39 7.87 -14.44 -2.65
N GLN A 40 6.76 -13.86 -3.10
CA GLN A 40 6.09 -14.31 -4.30
C GLN A 40 7.09 -14.20 -5.45
N THR A 41 7.31 -15.32 -6.14
CA THR A 41 8.21 -15.40 -7.30
C THR A 41 7.45 -15.35 -8.62
N GLU A 42 6.13 -15.38 -8.53
CA GLU A 42 5.20 -15.30 -9.66
C GLU A 42 4.35 -14.03 -9.50
N PHE A 43 3.87 -13.51 -10.62
CA PHE A 43 3.04 -12.30 -10.62
C PHE A 43 1.64 -12.54 -10.07
N THR A 44 1.08 -13.73 -10.27
CA THR A 44 -0.25 -14.15 -9.82
C THR A 44 -0.16 -15.16 -8.68
N SER A 45 -1.23 -15.26 -7.90
CA SER A 45 -1.44 -16.23 -6.82
C SER A 45 -2.62 -17.16 -7.13
N ASP A 46 -3.04 -17.99 -6.18
CA ASP A 46 -4.26 -18.80 -6.31
C ASP A 46 -5.54 -17.93 -6.32
N ASP A 47 -5.46 -16.70 -5.76
CA ASP A 47 -6.59 -15.78 -5.60
C ASP A 47 -6.61 -14.67 -6.68
N THR A 48 -5.50 -14.49 -7.42
CA THR A 48 -5.36 -13.47 -8.46
C THR A 48 -5.07 -14.07 -9.82
N SER A 49 -5.53 -13.41 -10.88
CA SER A 49 -5.27 -13.83 -12.26
C SER A 49 -4.82 -12.69 -13.16
N LEU A 50 -4.18 -13.04 -14.28
CA LEU A 50 -3.72 -12.04 -15.25
C LEU A 50 -4.93 -11.42 -15.97
N TYR A 51 -4.97 -10.09 -16.05
CA TYR A 51 -5.98 -9.40 -16.82
C TYR A 51 -5.91 -9.80 -18.30
N THR A 52 -7.05 -10.11 -18.90
CA THR A 52 -7.16 -10.49 -20.31
C THR A 52 -8.08 -9.51 -21.04
N GLU A 53 -7.54 -8.82 -22.04
CA GLU A 53 -8.30 -7.88 -22.86
C GLU A 53 -9.53 -8.54 -23.50
N GLY A 54 -10.67 -7.86 -23.43
CA GLY A 54 -11.95 -8.34 -23.97
C GLY A 54 -12.78 -9.20 -23.00
N SER A 55 -12.24 -9.55 -21.83
CA SER A 55 -13.02 -10.17 -20.75
C SER A 55 -13.81 -9.11 -19.98
N THR A 56 -15.00 -9.47 -19.50
CA THR A 56 -15.82 -8.59 -18.67
C THR A 56 -15.62 -8.91 -17.21
N TYR A 57 -15.10 -7.95 -16.45
CA TYR A 57 -14.90 -8.05 -15.01
C TYR A 57 -15.94 -7.19 -14.29
N ARG A 58 -16.56 -7.73 -13.24
CA ARG A 58 -17.38 -6.93 -12.32
C ARG A 58 -16.46 -6.50 -11.19
N SER A 59 -16.19 -5.20 -11.09
CA SER A 59 -15.27 -4.67 -10.08
C SER A 59 -15.95 -3.68 -9.15
N ALA A 60 -15.46 -3.66 -7.91
CA ALA A 60 -15.59 -2.48 -7.06
C ALA A 60 -14.74 -1.33 -7.65
N LEU A 61 -15.12 -0.09 -7.35
CA LEU A 61 -14.33 1.08 -7.76
C LEU A 61 -12.93 1.00 -7.16
N THR A 62 -11.93 0.99 -8.03
CA THR A 62 -10.52 1.05 -7.64
C THR A 62 -10.22 2.43 -7.04
N GLN A 63 -9.43 2.47 -5.98
CA GLN A 63 -8.91 3.74 -5.48
C GLN A 63 -7.94 4.32 -6.52
N GLY A 64 -8.21 5.53 -6.99
CA GLY A 64 -7.30 6.24 -7.87
C GLY A 64 -6.38 7.21 -7.14
N PHE A 65 -5.44 7.79 -7.88
CA PHE A 65 -4.45 8.73 -7.35
C PHE A 65 -5.10 10.02 -6.87
N SER A 66 -4.84 10.38 -5.60
CA SER A 66 -5.12 11.72 -5.13
C SER A 66 -4.25 12.74 -5.88
N THR A 67 -4.67 14.01 -5.92
CA THR A 67 -3.88 15.07 -6.55
C THR A 67 -2.50 15.22 -5.92
N THR A 68 -2.40 15.03 -4.59
CA THR A 68 -1.12 15.11 -3.88
C THR A 68 -0.19 13.97 -4.28
N ASP A 69 -0.70 12.73 -4.32
CA ASP A 69 0.13 11.56 -4.66
C ASP A 69 0.59 11.62 -6.13
N ALA A 70 -0.31 11.98 -7.04
CA ALA A 70 0.02 12.16 -8.45
C ALA A 70 1.07 13.26 -8.66
N GLN A 71 0.98 14.36 -7.90
CA GLN A 71 1.96 15.45 -8.01
C GLN A 71 3.33 15.02 -7.49
N GLN A 72 3.39 14.33 -6.35
CA GLN A 72 4.63 13.78 -5.81
C GLN A 72 5.28 12.78 -6.78
N LEU A 73 4.48 11.89 -7.36
CA LEU A 73 4.96 10.94 -8.36
C LEU A 73 5.50 11.65 -9.60
N SER A 74 4.79 12.66 -10.11
CA SER A 74 5.23 13.48 -11.24
C SER A 74 6.58 14.17 -10.97
N GLU A 75 6.75 14.75 -9.78
CA GLU A 75 8.00 15.42 -9.37
C GLU A 75 9.17 14.44 -9.31
N ALA A 76 8.97 13.25 -8.75
CA ALA A 76 9.98 12.20 -8.70
C ALA A 76 10.35 11.69 -10.11
N LEU A 77 9.37 11.47 -10.98
CA LEU A 77 9.62 11.10 -12.39
C LEU A 77 10.32 12.22 -13.17
N ALA A 78 10.11 13.49 -12.82
CA ALA A 78 10.82 14.62 -13.41
C ALA A 78 12.32 14.63 -13.06
N GLU A 79 12.72 14.05 -11.92
CA GLU A 79 14.14 13.85 -11.61
C GLU A 79 14.76 12.76 -12.51
N ALA A 80 14.05 11.64 -12.70
CA ALA A 80 14.47 10.60 -13.63
C ALA A 80 14.58 11.12 -15.07
N GLU A 81 13.61 11.94 -15.52
CA GLU A 81 13.67 12.56 -16.84
C GLU A 81 14.92 13.43 -17.02
N LYS A 82 15.30 14.22 -16.01
CA LYS A 82 16.53 15.05 -16.08
C LYS A 82 17.79 14.19 -16.26
N LEU A 83 17.81 12.99 -15.70
CA LEU A 83 18.96 12.08 -15.77
C LEU A 83 19.04 11.33 -17.10
N HIS A 84 17.91 10.87 -17.63
CA HIS A 84 17.87 10.01 -18.82
C HIS A 84 17.46 10.72 -20.11
N GLY A 85 16.92 11.94 -20.01
CA GLY A 85 16.48 12.74 -21.16
C GLY A 85 15.24 12.17 -21.87
N ILE A 86 14.42 11.38 -21.19
CA ILE A 86 13.14 10.85 -21.70
C ILE A 86 12.02 11.08 -20.68
N CYS A 87 10.78 11.22 -21.14
CA CYS A 87 9.65 11.38 -20.24
C CYS A 87 9.23 10.03 -19.65
N PHE A 88 8.94 10.01 -18.35
CA PHE A 88 8.43 8.82 -17.68
C PHE A 88 6.99 9.05 -17.24
N GLY A 89 6.12 8.06 -17.42
CA GLY A 89 4.70 8.15 -17.12
C GLY A 89 4.16 6.99 -16.30
N TRP A 90 2.95 7.20 -15.81
CA TRP A 90 2.15 6.15 -15.20
C TRP A 90 0.70 6.26 -15.70
N LYS A 91 0.03 5.11 -15.70
CA LYS A 91 -1.37 5.00 -16.01
C LYS A 91 -1.98 3.86 -15.21
N LEU A 92 -3.00 4.16 -14.42
CA LEU A 92 -3.81 3.19 -13.70
C LEU A 92 -5.17 3.08 -14.39
N VAL A 93 -5.54 1.88 -14.81
CA VAL A 93 -6.74 1.58 -15.58
C VAL A 93 -7.64 0.68 -14.75
N ASP A 94 -8.91 1.06 -14.63
CA ASP A 94 -9.92 0.16 -14.08
C ASP A 94 -10.23 -0.94 -15.10
N GLY A 95 -9.85 -2.18 -14.76
CA GLY A 95 -10.03 -3.36 -15.61
C GLY A 95 -11.49 -3.71 -15.90
N SER A 96 -12.45 -3.23 -15.11
CA SER A 96 -13.87 -3.45 -15.38
C SER A 96 -14.40 -2.56 -16.51
N THR A 97 -13.84 -1.36 -16.67
CA THR A 97 -14.27 -0.40 -17.69
C THR A 97 -13.29 -0.27 -18.85
N GLY A 98 -12.05 -0.73 -18.66
CA GLY A 98 -10.95 -0.54 -19.61
C GLY A 98 -10.59 0.94 -19.81
N ARG A 99 -10.93 1.81 -18.85
CA ARG A 99 -10.74 3.26 -18.96
C ARG A 99 -9.89 3.77 -17.80
N VAL A 100 -9.09 4.80 -18.10
CA VAL A 100 -8.49 5.64 -17.07
C VAL A 100 -9.58 6.52 -16.50
N GLU A 101 -9.79 6.48 -15.19
CA GLU A 101 -10.75 7.35 -14.55
C GLU A 101 -10.15 8.75 -14.36
N GLN A 102 -10.61 9.69 -15.17
CA GLN A 102 -10.28 11.12 -15.04
C GLN A 102 -11.48 11.88 -14.44
N SER A 103 -12.07 11.33 -13.38
CA SER A 103 -13.15 11.99 -12.65
C SER A 103 -12.59 12.98 -11.63
N SER A 104 -13.43 13.91 -11.17
CA SER A 104 -13.06 14.97 -10.22
C SER A 104 -12.49 14.37 -8.93
N GLY A 105 -11.16 14.29 -8.83
CA GLY A 105 -10.44 13.75 -7.67
C GLY A 105 -9.51 12.56 -7.98
N HIS A 106 -9.63 11.93 -9.14
CA HIS A 106 -8.76 10.83 -9.58
C HIS A 106 -7.81 11.32 -10.67
N ASN A 107 -6.52 11.03 -10.47
CA ASN A 107 -5.43 11.49 -11.32
C ASN A 107 -4.62 10.29 -11.82
N ASP A 108 -5.35 9.31 -12.35
CA ASP A 108 -4.85 7.97 -12.69
C ASP A 108 -3.94 7.94 -13.93
N GLN A 109 -3.57 9.11 -14.44
CA GLN A 109 -2.58 9.24 -15.49
C GLN A 109 -1.76 10.52 -15.30
N GLY A 110 -0.48 10.42 -15.60
CA GLY A 110 0.41 11.56 -15.70
C GLY A 110 1.80 11.18 -16.13
N SER A 111 2.70 12.15 -16.05
CA SER A 111 4.12 11.95 -16.38
C SER A 111 5.04 12.86 -15.60
N SER A 112 6.33 12.75 -15.86
CA SER A 112 7.37 13.69 -15.48
C SER A 112 7.09 15.14 -15.93
N ARG A 113 6.14 15.37 -16.84
CA ARG A 113 5.71 16.71 -17.28
C ARG A 113 4.52 17.28 -16.52
N GLY A 114 3.89 16.48 -15.66
CA GLY A 114 2.80 16.91 -14.81
C GLY A 114 1.72 15.84 -14.63
N VAL A 115 0.88 16.10 -13.64
CA VAL A 115 -0.36 15.37 -13.41
C VAL A 115 -1.31 15.59 -14.60
N LEU A 116 -2.00 14.54 -15.07
CA LEU A 116 -2.86 14.56 -16.26
C LEU A 116 -2.16 14.93 -17.57
N VAL A 117 -0.82 14.86 -17.63
CA VAL A 117 -0.05 15.02 -18.86
C VAL A 117 0.44 13.63 -19.28
N PRO A 118 -0.14 13.00 -20.31
CA PRO A 118 0.31 11.70 -20.79
C PRO A 118 1.77 11.74 -21.26
N ALA A 119 2.53 10.68 -21.01
CA ALA A 119 3.95 10.63 -21.38
C ALA A 119 4.17 10.62 -22.91
N ASP A 120 3.21 10.09 -23.67
CA ASP A 120 3.23 10.04 -25.15
C ASP A 120 3.14 11.41 -25.83
N THR A 121 2.90 12.47 -25.07
CA THR A 121 3.04 13.86 -25.54
C THR A 121 4.51 14.26 -25.76
N CYS A 122 5.45 13.51 -25.18
CA CYS A 122 6.88 13.72 -25.37
C CYS A 122 7.42 12.97 -26.61
N PRO A 123 8.45 13.50 -27.30
CA PRO A 123 9.06 12.81 -28.45
C PRO A 123 9.68 11.45 -28.12
N ARG A 124 10.21 11.29 -26.89
CA ARG A 124 10.79 10.05 -26.35
C ARG A 124 10.23 9.83 -24.96
N TRP A 125 9.65 8.67 -24.71
CA TRP A 125 8.88 8.43 -23.50
C TRP A 125 8.78 6.94 -23.15
N ALA A 126 8.55 6.65 -21.88
CA ALA A 126 8.14 5.34 -21.38
C ALA A 126 7.07 5.51 -20.29
N GLU A 127 6.03 4.69 -20.30
CA GLU A 127 4.90 4.72 -19.38
C GLU A 127 4.65 3.31 -18.84
N VAL A 128 4.46 3.19 -17.53
CA VAL A 128 3.90 1.97 -16.94
C VAL A 128 2.38 2.07 -16.96
N GLU A 129 1.73 1.14 -17.65
CA GLU A 129 0.28 0.94 -17.66
C GLU A 129 -0.06 -0.24 -16.76
N VAL A 130 -0.79 0.05 -15.69
CA VAL A 130 -1.32 -0.93 -14.74
C VAL A 130 -2.82 -1.05 -14.95
N VAL A 131 -3.31 -2.28 -15.07
CA VAL A 131 -4.74 -2.57 -15.10
C VAL A 131 -5.09 -3.34 -13.83
N VAL A 132 -6.13 -2.92 -13.11
CA VAL A 132 -6.61 -3.62 -11.90
C VAL A 132 -8.13 -3.71 -11.92
N ALA A 133 -8.67 -4.89 -11.62
CA ALA A 133 -10.07 -5.08 -11.29
C ALA A 133 -10.20 -6.06 -10.13
N ALA A 134 -10.76 -5.60 -9.02
CA ALA A 134 -11.04 -6.43 -7.85
C ALA A 134 -12.34 -7.21 -8.07
N GLY A 135 -12.36 -8.51 -7.82
CA GLY A 135 -13.55 -9.35 -7.93
C GLY A 135 -14.69 -8.80 -7.08
N ALA A 136 -15.92 -8.83 -7.59
CA ALA A 136 -17.07 -8.33 -6.84
C ALA A 136 -17.54 -9.28 -5.73
N SER A 137 -17.01 -10.50 -5.71
CA SER A 137 -17.33 -11.56 -4.74
C SER A 137 -16.15 -12.51 -4.57
N ASP A 138 -16.11 -13.25 -3.47
CA ASP A 138 -15.08 -14.26 -3.19
C ASP A 138 -14.98 -15.38 -4.27
N ASP A 139 -16.00 -15.54 -5.12
CA ASP A 139 -16.02 -16.50 -6.23
C ASP A 139 -15.44 -15.93 -7.55
N GLU A 140 -15.18 -14.63 -7.62
CA GLU A 140 -14.59 -13.97 -8.79
C GLU A 140 -13.13 -13.61 -8.45
N PRO A 141 -12.14 -14.09 -9.23
CA PRO A 141 -10.74 -13.79 -8.94
C PRO A 141 -10.46 -12.31 -9.16
N ASP A 142 -9.61 -11.77 -8.33
CA ASP A 142 -9.03 -10.46 -8.57
C ASP A 142 -8.11 -10.52 -9.79
N VAL A 143 -8.08 -9.46 -10.61
CA VAL A 143 -7.25 -9.42 -11.81
C VAL A 143 -6.35 -8.19 -11.85
N ALA A 144 -5.12 -8.40 -12.31
CA ALA A 144 -4.19 -7.33 -12.55
C ALA A 144 -3.30 -7.62 -13.76
N ASP A 145 -2.74 -6.57 -14.36
CA ASP A 145 -1.67 -6.66 -15.35
C ASP A 145 -0.78 -5.41 -15.28
N VAL A 146 0.48 -5.57 -15.66
CA VAL A 146 1.47 -4.48 -15.75
C VAL A 146 2.14 -4.58 -17.11
N THR A 147 1.93 -3.56 -17.93
CA THR A 147 2.52 -3.44 -19.25
C THR A 147 3.31 -2.15 -19.36
N VAL A 148 4.49 -2.19 -20.00
CA VAL A 148 5.26 -1.00 -20.33
C VAL A 148 4.94 -0.58 -21.77
N ARG A 149 4.60 0.69 -21.97
CA ARG A 149 4.52 1.31 -23.30
C ARG A 149 5.65 2.33 -23.43
N ALA A 150 6.25 2.43 -24.61
CA ALA A 150 7.35 3.37 -24.82
C ALA A 150 7.45 3.82 -26.28
N SER A 151 8.32 4.81 -26.53
CA SER A 151 8.72 5.18 -27.88
C SER A 151 9.51 4.03 -28.56
N PRO A 152 9.43 3.88 -29.90
CA PRO A 152 9.99 2.72 -30.61
C PRO A 152 11.51 2.53 -30.52
N ASP A 153 12.24 3.53 -30.03
CA ASP A 153 13.69 3.49 -29.85
C ASP A 153 14.11 2.93 -28.49
N LEU A 154 13.16 2.64 -27.59
CA LEU A 154 13.40 2.07 -26.27
C LEU A 154 13.07 0.58 -26.29
N GLU A 155 13.97 -0.22 -26.82
CA GLU A 155 13.89 -1.68 -26.79
C GLU A 155 15.21 -2.30 -26.30
N PRO A 156 15.16 -3.40 -25.55
CA PRO A 156 13.98 -4.17 -25.15
C PRO A 156 13.24 -3.56 -23.94
N LEU A 157 11.91 -3.76 -23.89
CA LEU A 157 11.09 -3.32 -22.76
C LEU A 157 11.11 -4.32 -21.60
N PRO A 158 11.01 -3.84 -20.34
CA PRO A 158 10.85 -4.71 -19.17
C PRO A 158 9.61 -5.60 -19.30
N GLN A 159 9.75 -6.84 -18.86
CA GLN A 159 8.66 -7.81 -18.82
C GLN A 159 8.05 -7.86 -17.42
N LEU A 160 6.89 -8.51 -17.31
CA LEU A 160 6.16 -8.67 -16.06
C LEU A 160 7.01 -9.27 -14.93
N ALA A 161 7.89 -10.23 -15.24
CA ALA A 161 8.78 -10.85 -14.26
C ALA A 161 9.79 -9.87 -13.64
N ASP A 162 10.16 -8.80 -14.37
CA ASP A 162 11.08 -7.78 -13.86
C ASP A 162 10.42 -6.95 -12.75
N PHE A 163 9.10 -6.73 -12.85
CA PHE A 163 8.29 -6.04 -11.83
C PHE A 163 8.08 -6.89 -10.57
N VAL A 164 8.00 -8.22 -10.69
CA VAL A 164 7.92 -9.12 -9.53
C VAL A 164 9.16 -8.97 -8.64
N ASN A 165 10.34 -8.78 -9.23
CA ASN A 165 11.58 -8.52 -8.46
C ASN A 165 11.56 -7.18 -7.71
N LEU A 166 10.72 -6.24 -8.15
CA LEU A 166 10.44 -4.99 -7.43
C LEU A 166 9.33 -5.14 -6.40
N GLY A 167 8.75 -6.33 -6.20
CA GLY A 167 7.61 -6.55 -5.31
C GLY A 167 6.27 -6.08 -5.87
N VAL A 168 6.19 -5.86 -7.19
CA VAL A 168 4.94 -5.52 -7.87
C VAL A 168 4.31 -6.82 -8.37
N THR A 169 3.30 -7.30 -7.66
CA THR A 169 2.50 -8.51 -7.97
C THR A 169 1.01 -8.18 -8.07
N ALA A 170 0.21 -9.08 -8.65
CA ALA A 170 -1.23 -8.90 -8.76
C ALA A 170 -1.90 -8.70 -7.40
N ASP A 171 -1.52 -9.48 -6.37
CA ASP A 171 -2.07 -9.32 -5.02
C ASP A 171 -1.78 -7.94 -4.45
N SER A 172 -0.54 -7.45 -4.62
CA SER A 172 -0.16 -6.12 -4.14
C SER A 172 -0.88 -5.00 -4.88
N LEU A 173 -1.09 -5.15 -6.20
CA LEU A 173 -1.79 -4.18 -7.03
C LEU A 173 -3.28 -4.08 -6.69
N VAL A 174 -3.90 -5.21 -6.36
CA VAL A 174 -5.30 -5.24 -5.95
C VAL A 174 -5.46 -4.64 -4.55
N ALA A 175 -4.55 -4.97 -3.62
CA ALA A 175 -4.58 -4.47 -2.26
C ALA A 175 -4.29 -2.96 -2.17
N GLU A 176 -3.29 -2.48 -2.90
CA GLU A 176 -2.80 -1.09 -2.83
C GLU A 176 -2.50 -0.51 -4.23
N PRO A 177 -3.51 -0.32 -5.09
CA PRO A 177 -3.32 0.01 -6.51
C PRO A 177 -2.52 1.28 -6.73
N VAL A 178 -2.73 2.31 -5.92
CA VAL A 178 -2.07 3.62 -6.05
C VAL A 178 -0.58 3.54 -5.69
N SER A 179 -0.24 2.99 -4.52
CA SER A 179 1.15 2.96 -4.05
C SER A 179 2.01 2.02 -4.91
N VAL A 180 1.47 0.86 -5.26
CA VAL A 180 2.19 -0.15 -6.06
C VAL A 180 2.35 0.31 -7.51
N THR A 181 1.35 0.99 -8.10
CA THR A 181 1.52 1.64 -9.42
C THR A 181 2.60 2.72 -9.38
N GLY A 182 2.61 3.54 -8.32
CA GLY A 182 3.66 4.55 -8.13
C GLY A 182 5.06 3.93 -8.02
N GLN A 183 5.19 2.83 -7.28
CA GLN A 183 6.44 2.07 -7.18
C GLN A 183 6.87 1.48 -8.52
N ALA A 184 5.95 0.89 -9.29
CA ALA A 184 6.24 0.37 -10.63
C ALA A 184 6.74 1.48 -11.57
N ALA A 185 6.07 2.65 -11.55
CA ALA A 185 6.48 3.80 -12.36
C ALA A 185 7.85 4.36 -11.95
N LEU A 186 8.15 4.43 -10.65
CA LEU A 186 9.46 4.85 -10.13
C LEU A 186 10.58 3.84 -10.39
N GLY A 187 10.25 2.56 -10.48
CA GLY A 187 11.18 1.48 -10.84
C GLY A 187 11.49 1.40 -12.33
N LEU A 188 10.60 1.91 -13.19
CA LEU A 188 10.73 1.81 -14.64
C LEU A 188 12.08 2.33 -15.20
N PRO A 189 12.63 3.49 -14.79
CA PRO A 189 13.91 3.96 -15.29
C PRO A 189 15.05 2.97 -15.01
N LEU A 190 15.05 2.33 -13.84
CA LEU A 190 16.03 1.32 -13.47
C LEU A 190 15.88 0.08 -14.33
N LEU A 191 14.65 -0.43 -14.48
CA LEU A 191 14.38 -1.61 -15.31
C LEU A 191 14.77 -1.40 -16.77
N LEU A 192 14.57 -0.19 -17.31
CA LEU A 192 15.00 0.15 -18.67
C LEU A 192 16.52 0.21 -18.82
N VAL A 193 17.25 0.58 -17.76
CA VAL A 193 18.73 0.49 -17.76
C VAL A 193 19.19 -0.96 -17.70
N GLU A 194 18.55 -1.78 -16.86
CA GLU A 194 18.87 -3.21 -16.73
C GLU A 194 18.54 -4.01 -18.00
N SER A 195 17.45 -3.66 -18.69
CA SER A 195 17.10 -4.24 -19.99
C SER A 195 18.03 -3.77 -21.12
N GLY A 196 18.80 -2.70 -20.90
CA GLY A 196 19.68 -2.07 -21.88
C GLY A 196 19.00 -1.10 -22.84
N ALA A 197 17.71 -0.82 -22.66
CA ALA A 197 16.98 0.20 -23.43
C ALA A 197 17.45 1.64 -23.09
N LEU A 198 17.95 1.84 -21.87
CA LEU A 198 18.58 3.09 -21.43
C LEU A 198 20.02 2.87 -21.00
N SER A 199 20.83 3.91 -21.19
CA SER A 199 22.16 3.95 -20.59
C SER A 199 22.06 4.40 -19.14
N ALA A 200 22.83 3.77 -18.26
CA ALA A 200 23.00 4.24 -16.89
C ALA A 200 23.55 5.69 -16.93
N PRO A 201 23.01 6.60 -16.09
CA PRO A 201 23.55 7.94 -16.00
C PRO A 201 25.03 7.84 -15.66
N GLN A 202 25.86 8.55 -16.41
CA GLN A 202 27.26 8.66 -16.03
C GLN A 202 27.27 9.43 -14.72
N VAL A 203 27.59 8.74 -13.63
CA VAL A 203 28.13 9.44 -12.46
C VAL A 203 29.30 10.25 -13.01
N PRO A 204 29.42 11.55 -12.71
CA PRO A 204 30.57 12.33 -13.13
C PRO A 204 31.85 11.71 -12.56
N ASP A 205 32.37 10.71 -13.26
CA ASP A 205 33.60 10.04 -12.88
C ASP A 205 34.71 11.00 -13.26
N GLN A 206 35.50 11.31 -12.23
CA GLN A 206 36.94 11.35 -12.31
C GLN A 206 37.46 11.88 -13.64
N GLU A 207 37.68 13.19 -13.65
CA GLU A 207 38.61 13.88 -14.54
C GLU A 207 39.72 12.92 -15.03
N PRO A 208 39.95 12.75 -16.34
CA PRO A 208 40.98 11.83 -16.83
C PRO A 208 42.35 12.28 -16.31
N GLY A 209 42.83 11.63 -15.25
CA GLY A 209 44.01 12.03 -14.46
C GLY A 209 43.76 12.26 -12.96
N GLY A 210 42.49 12.25 -12.52
CA GLY A 210 42.11 12.23 -11.12
C GLY A 210 42.54 10.92 -10.48
N ALA A 211 43.30 11.02 -9.39
CA ALA A 211 43.72 9.87 -8.61
C ALA A 211 42.53 8.95 -8.33
N PRO A 212 42.72 7.61 -8.32
CA PRO A 212 41.65 6.67 -7.98
C PRO A 212 40.96 7.16 -6.71
N ALA A 213 39.63 7.25 -6.76
CA ALA A 213 38.83 7.60 -5.59
C ALA A 213 39.38 6.81 -4.41
N LYS A 214 39.80 7.54 -3.36
CA LYS A 214 40.40 6.93 -2.17
C LYS A 214 39.45 5.79 -1.79
N PRO A 215 39.94 4.52 -1.74
CA PRO A 215 39.07 3.39 -1.49
C PRO A 215 38.24 3.75 -0.27
N LEU A 216 36.92 3.60 -0.41
CA LEU A 216 36.00 3.82 0.68
C LEU A 216 36.64 3.17 1.92
N PRO A 217 36.76 3.89 3.05
CA PRO A 217 37.24 3.27 4.26
C PRO A 217 36.46 1.95 4.40
N PRO A 218 37.14 0.83 4.67
CA PRO A 218 36.46 -0.45 4.80
C PRO A 218 35.28 -0.21 5.70
N GLY A 219 34.07 -0.45 5.17
CA GLY A 219 32.83 -0.15 5.87
C GLY A 219 32.92 -0.81 7.23
N ASP A 220 33.24 -0.03 8.24
CA ASP A 220 32.98 -0.43 9.59
C ASP A 220 31.46 -0.45 9.62
N GLY A 221 30.86 -1.62 9.79
CA GLY A 221 29.40 -1.76 9.96
C GLY A 221 28.87 -1.04 11.22
N SER A 222 29.50 0.08 11.62
CA SER A 222 29.22 0.93 12.76
C SER A 222 28.22 2.03 12.45
N GLY A 223 27.46 1.90 11.35
CA GLY A 223 26.14 2.49 11.19
C GLY A 223 25.12 1.92 12.20
N SER A 224 25.44 2.05 13.48
CA SER A 224 24.57 2.18 14.66
C SER A 224 23.18 1.53 14.59
N SER A 225 23.13 0.24 14.27
CA SER A 225 21.95 -0.59 14.56
C SER A 225 22.03 -1.21 15.96
N TRP A 226 23.21 -1.32 16.58
CA TRP A 226 23.34 -1.93 17.92
C TRP A 226 22.54 -1.19 18.99
N VAL A 227 22.49 0.15 18.97
CA VAL A 227 21.71 0.92 19.95
C VAL A 227 20.21 0.70 19.70
N THR A 228 19.78 0.65 18.45
CA THR A 228 18.40 0.35 18.05
C THR A 228 18.00 -1.07 18.42
N TRP A 229 18.87 -2.05 18.17
CA TRP A 229 18.70 -3.45 18.56
C TRP A 229 18.76 -3.64 20.08
N ALA A 230 19.59 -2.89 20.81
CA ALA A 230 19.63 -2.90 22.27
C ALA A 230 18.38 -2.26 22.87
N TRP A 231 17.83 -1.20 22.24
CA TRP A 231 16.56 -0.61 22.64
C TRP A 231 15.38 -1.54 22.37
N LEU A 232 15.32 -2.17 21.20
CA LEU A 232 14.30 -3.17 20.87
C LEU A 232 14.39 -4.40 21.77
N GLY A 233 15.61 -4.89 22.03
CA GLY A 233 15.86 -5.96 22.99
C GLY A 233 15.44 -5.57 24.42
N GLY A 234 15.74 -4.33 24.83
CA GLY A 234 15.36 -3.79 26.14
C GLY A 234 13.83 -3.72 26.30
N LEU A 235 13.12 -3.17 25.32
CA LEU A 235 11.65 -3.11 25.30
C LEU A 235 11.03 -4.52 25.32
N GLY A 236 11.59 -5.46 24.56
CA GLY A 236 11.16 -6.85 24.57
C GLY A 236 11.28 -7.52 25.95
N VAL A 237 12.40 -7.29 26.66
CA VAL A 237 12.61 -7.80 28.02
C VAL A 237 11.61 -7.19 29.00
N VAL A 238 11.35 -5.89 28.93
CA VAL A 238 10.38 -5.22 29.81
C VAL A 238 8.96 -5.79 29.60
N ALA A 239 8.54 -5.99 28.34
CA ALA A 239 7.25 -6.60 28.03
C ALA A 239 7.12 -8.04 28.57
N ALA A 240 8.18 -8.85 28.43
CA ALA A 240 8.21 -10.21 28.97
C ALA A 240 8.11 -10.23 30.51
N VAL A 241 8.84 -9.35 31.21
CA VAL A 241 8.76 -9.23 32.67
C VAL A 241 7.37 -8.81 33.12
N ALA A 242 6.74 -7.84 32.44
CA ALA A 242 5.39 -7.39 32.75
C ALA A 242 4.37 -8.54 32.60
N LEU A 243 4.48 -9.36 31.55
CA LEU A 243 3.64 -10.55 31.36
C LEU A 243 3.81 -11.56 32.49
N VAL A 244 5.05 -11.91 32.85
CA VAL A 244 5.33 -12.86 33.93
C VAL A 244 4.78 -12.37 35.27
N LEU A 245 4.96 -11.08 35.59
CA LEU A 245 4.41 -10.48 36.81
C LEU A 245 2.87 -10.47 36.79
N GLY A 246 2.25 -10.19 35.65
CA GLY A 246 0.79 -10.26 35.48
C GLY A 246 0.23 -11.67 35.73
N PHE A 247 0.86 -12.70 35.16
CA PHE A 247 0.47 -14.09 35.40
C PHE A 247 0.68 -14.53 36.85
N ALA A 248 1.78 -14.14 37.49
CA ALA A 248 2.04 -14.44 38.89
C ALA A 248 1.02 -13.76 39.83
N ALA A 249 0.64 -12.52 39.55
CA ALA A 249 -0.41 -11.82 40.30
C ALA A 249 -1.77 -12.52 40.16
N ARG A 250 -2.13 -12.96 38.94
CA ARG A 250 -3.38 -13.69 38.68
C ARG A 250 -3.41 -15.07 39.36
N ALA A 251 -2.28 -15.77 39.41
CA ALA A 251 -2.18 -17.07 40.10
C ALA A 251 -2.37 -16.94 41.63
N LYS A 252 -1.84 -15.87 42.23
CA LYS A 252 -2.04 -15.59 43.66
C LYS A 252 -3.50 -15.25 44.00
N GLN A 253 -4.23 -14.57 43.13
CA GLN A 253 -5.65 -14.25 43.35
C GLN A 253 -6.55 -15.51 43.39
N LYS A 254 -6.21 -16.55 42.61
CA LYS A 254 -6.95 -17.81 42.62
C LYS A 254 -6.79 -18.60 43.93
N SER A 255 -5.69 -18.39 44.65
CA SER A 255 -5.39 -19.14 45.89
C SER A 255 -6.07 -18.55 47.14
N THR A 256 -6.62 -17.33 47.06
CA THR A 256 -7.31 -16.67 48.18
C THR A 256 -8.84 -16.79 48.10
N SER A 257 -9.38 -17.47 47.08
CA SER A 257 -10.84 -17.64 46.91
C SER A 257 -11.41 -18.95 47.46
N ASP A 258 -10.60 -19.85 48.03
CA ASP A 258 -11.07 -21.11 48.66
C ASP A 258 -11.30 -20.97 50.18
N GLY A 259 -11.92 -19.87 50.63
CA GLY A 259 -12.11 -19.60 52.04
C GLY A 259 -13.37 -18.81 52.38
N GLY A 260 -14.54 -19.38 52.11
CA GLY A 260 -15.79 -18.97 52.77
C GLY A 260 -17.05 -19.12 51.91
N PRO A 261 -18.15 -19.71 52.42
CA PRO A 261 -19.42 -19.71 51.72
C PRO A 261 -19.96 -18.27 51.58
N PRO A 262 -20.56 -17.90 50.44
CA PRO A 262 -21.02 -16.54 50.22
C PRO A 262 -22.15 -16.17 51.21
N PRO A 263 -22.13 -14.95 51.79
CA PRO A 263 -23.29 -14.43 52.52
C PRO A 263 -24.46 -14.29 51.54
N GLY A 264 -25.61 -14.84 51.93
CA GLY A 264 -26.83 -14.82 51.14
C GLY A 264 -27.28 -13.38 50.78
N PRO A 265 -28.03 -13.23 49.69
CA PRO A 265 -28.50 -11.91 49.24
C PRO A 265 -29.39 -11.25 50.30
N PRO A 266 -29.33 -9.91 50.45
CA PRO A 266 -30.19 -9.20 51.37
C PRO A 266 -31.66 -9.42 51.01
N GLN A 267 -32.45 -9.83 52.00
CA GLN A 267 -33.90 -9.90 51.92
C GLN A 267 -34.45 -8.54 51.48
N ARG A 268 -35.05 -8.49 50.27
CA ARG A 268 -35.98 -7.41 49.91
C ARG A 268 -37.19 -7.51 50.82
N GLY A 269 -37.50 -6.39 51.47
CA GLY A 269 -38.70 -6.22 52.28
C GLY A 269 -40.01 -6.40 51.49
N PRO A 270 -41.15 -6.38 52.19
CA PRO A 270 -42.45 -6.79 51.67
C PRO A 270 -42.93 -5.86 50.55
N HIS A 271 -43.18 -6.44 49.37
CA HIS A 271 -43.91 -5.77 48.29
C HIS A 271 -45.43 -5.82 48.57
N PRO A 272 -46.17 -4.72 48.27
CA PRO A 272 -47.64 -4.69 48.37
C PRO A 272 -48.30 -5.54 47.27
N PRO A 273 -49.54 -6.02 47.50
CA PRO A 273 -50.22 -6.99 46.64
C PRO A 273 -50.70 -6.34 45.33
N GLY A 274 -50.15 -6.82 44.20
CA GLY A 274 -50.69 -6.56 42.86
C GLY A 274 -51.82 -7.56 42.52
N PRO A 275 -52.77 -7.16 41.65
CA PRO A 275 -53.99 -7.92 41.36
C PRO A 275 -53.76 -9.20 40.53
N PRO A 276 -54.70 -10.17 40.58
CA PRO A 276 -54.52 -11.52 40.06
C PRO A 276 -54.47 -11.57 38.53
N GLN A 277 -53.46 -12.26 37.99
CA GLN A 277 -53.44 -12.68 36.59
C GLN A 277 -54.41 -13.87 36.37
N PRO A 278 -55.32 -13.80 35.38
CA PRO A 278 -56.10 -14.95 34.91
C PRO A 278 -55.22 -15.91 34.10
N GLY A 279 -55.49 -17.20 34.23
CA GLY A 279 -54.70 -18.30 33.68
C GLY A 279 -54.73 -18.46 32.14
N PRO A 280 -54.11 -19.54 31.64
CA PRO A 280 -53.88 -19.73 30.21
C PRO A 280 -55.12 -20.32 29.52
N SER A 281 -55.65 -19.59 28.53
CA SER A 281 -56.71 -20.06 27.65
C SER A 281 -56.13 -20.60 26.33
N LEU A 282 -56.42 -21.87 26.12
CA LEU A 282 -56.26 -22.68 24.92
C LEU A 282 -57.03 -22.12 23.70
N PHE A 283 -56.41 -22.27 22.52
CA PHE A 283 -56.99 -22.39 21.16
C PHE A 283 -58.08 -21.40 20.68
N GLN A 284 -57.76 -20.61 19.66
CA GLN A 284 -58.73 -20.23 18.63
C GLN A 284 -58.04 -19.91 17.27
N PRO A 285 -58.43 -20.56 16.15
CA PRO A 285 -57.94 -20.26 14.81
C PRO A 285 -58.88 -19.29 14.08
N GLY A 286 -58.31 -18.32 13.35
CA GLY A 286 -59.00 -17.56 12.30
C GLY A 286 -59.28 -16.08 12.61
N GLY A 287 -58.35 -15.21 12.21
CA GLY A 287 -58.56 -13.77 12.10
C GLY A 287 -57.53 -13.14 11.15
N PRO A 288 -57.90 -12.13 10.33
CA PRO A 288 -56.98 -11.49 9.39
C PRO A 288 -55.89 -10.69 10.12
N PRO A 289 -54.72 -10.46 9.48
CA PRO A 289 -53.56 -9.90 10.16
C PRO A 289 -53.81 -8.46 10.65
N PRO A 290 -53.39 -8.10 11.88
CA PRO A 290 -53.42 -6.72 12.34
C PRO A 290 -52.36 -5.90 11.58
N GLY A 291 -52.73 -4.69 11.19
CA GLY A 291 -51.87 -3.75 10.48
C GLY A 291 -50.62 -3.34 11.28
N PRO A 292 -49.61 -2.76 10.61
CA PRO A 292 -48.37 -2.37 11.25
C PRO A 292 -48.60 -1.29 12.31
N GLY A 293 -48.08 -1.53 13.51
CA GLY A 293 -48.13 -0.60 14.64
C GLY A 293 -47.39 0.72 14.35
N PRO A 294 -47.60 1.75 15.19
CA PRO A 294 -47.05 3.09 14.96
C PRO A 294 -45.52 3.06 15.02
N ASN A 295 -44.92 3.48 13.91
CA ASN A 295 -43.48 3.64 13.73
C ASN A 295 -42.92 4.65 14.76
N PRO A 296 -41.81 4.36 15.46
CA PRO A 296 -41.14 5.35 16.30
C PRO A 296 -40.76 6.56 15.45
N GLN A 297 -41.30 7.73 15.77
CA GLN A 297 -40.94 8.98 15.10
C GLN A 297 -39.45 9.24 15.29
N ALA A 298 -38.72 9.37 14.17
CA ALA A 298 -37.34 9.79 14.17
C ALA A 298 -37.19 11.18 14.81
N PRO A 299 -36.12 11.44 15.59
CA PRO A 299 -35.87 12.74 16.16
C PRO A 299 -35.72 13.81 15.07
N PRO A 300 -36.09 15.07 15.35
CA PRO A 300 -36.04 16.15 14.38
C PRO A 300 -34.59 16.38 13.89
N PRO A 301 -34.40 16.73 12.60
CA PRO A 301 -33.09 17.06 12.06
C PRO A 301 -32.46 18.21 12.84
N GLY A 302 -31.19 18.03 13.24
CA GLY A 302 -30.39 19.11 13.82
C GLY A 302 -30.22 20.28 12.85
N PRO A 303 -29.86 21.48 13.36
CA PRO A 303 -29.66 22.66 12.53
C PRO A 303 -28.60 22.39 11.45
N ASN A 304 -28.98 22.65 10.20
CA ASN A 304 -28.14 22.47 9.03
C ASN A 304 -26.90 23.39 9.15
N PRO A 305 -25.66 22.86 9.05
CA PRO A 305 -24.47 23.69 9.01
C PRO A 305 -24.58 24.71 7.87
N GLN A 306 -24.57 25.99 8.20
CA GLN A 306 -24.53 27.04 7.18
C GLN A 306 -23.25 26.87 6.36
N ALA A 307 -23.41 26.77 5.04
CA ALA A 307 -22.28 26.72 4.12
C ALA A 307 -21.38 27.96 4.35
N PRO A 308 -20.05 27.78 4.39
CA PRO A 308 -19.14 28.91 4.51
C PRO A 308 -19.35 29.89 3.35
N PRO A 309 -19.18 31.20 3.58
CA PRO A 309 -19.36 32.20 2.55
C PRO A 309 -18.42 31.92 1.36
N PRO A 310 -18.85 32.19 0.11
CA PRO A 310 -18.01 32.04 -1.06
C PRO A 310 -16.71 32.83 -0.87
N GLY A 311 -15.57 32.14 -1.06
CA GLY A 311 -14.27 32.80 -1.08
C GLY A 311 -14.17 33.84 -2.20
N PRO A 312 -13.23 34.79 -2.10
CA PRO A 312 -13.02 35.79 -3.13
C PRO A 312 -12.73 35.11 -4.49
N ASN A 313 -13.47 35.54 -5.51
CA ASN A 313 -13.37 35.02 -6.86
C ASN A 313 -11.92 35.22 -7.38
N PRO A 314 -11.23 34.18 -7.87
CA PRO A 314 -9.90 34.33 -8.45
C PRO A 314 -9.96 35.34 -9.59
N GLN A 315 -9.26 36.47 -9.42
CA GLN A 315 -9.09 37.44 -10.50
C GLN A 315 -8.32 36.75 -11.63
N ALA A 316 -8.90 36.73 -12.83
CA ALA A 316 -8.24 36.21 -14.00
C ALA A 316 -6.90 36.94 -14.20
N PRO A 317 -5.80 36.22 -14.51
CA PRO A 317 -4.53 36.83 -14.79
C PRO A 317 -4.66 37.81 -15.98
N PRO A 318 -3.94 38.94 -15.96
CA PRO A 318 -3.98 39.91 -17.04
C PRO A 318 -3.60 39.24 -18.38
N PRO A 319 -4.22 39.65 -19.50
CA PRO A 319 -3.88 39.12 -20.82
C PRO A 319 -2.39 39.28 -21.09
N GLY A 320 -1.73 38.17 -21.43
CA GLY A 320 -0.33 38.19 -21.87
C GLY A 320 -0.16 39.02 -23.16
N PRO A 321 1.06 39.50 -23.44
CA PRO A 321 1.34 40.24 -24.66
C PRO A 321 0.99 39.41 -25.90
N ASN A 322 0.18 40.02 -26.76
CA ASN A 322 -0.30 39.42 -28.01
C ASN A 322 0.90 39.07 -28.91
N PRO A 323 1.06 37.82 -29.37
CA PRO A 323 2.11 37.46 -30.31
C PRO A 323 1.96 38.27 -31.59
N GLN A 324 2.91 39.17 -31.86
CA GLN A 324 2.98 39.87 -33.13
C GLN A 324 3.14 38.85 -34.25
N ALA A 325 2.23 38.88 -35.22
CA ALA A 325 2.30 38.06 -36.41
C ALA A 325 3.64 38.31 -37.14
N PRO A 326 4.33 37.25 -37.59
CA PRO A 326 5.56 37.41 -38.36
C PRO A 326 5.27 38.13 -39.69
N PRO A 327 6.18 39.00 -40.15
CA PRO A 327 6.00 39.74 -41.40
C PRO A 327 5.86 38.80 -42.60
N PRO A 328 5.04 39.15 -43.61
CA PRO A 328 4.88 38.33 -44.80
C PRO A 328 6.12 38.51 -45.69
N GLY A 329 6.82 37.41 -45.93
CA GLY A 329 7.74 37.30 -47.06
C GLY A 329 9.15 36.86 -46.69
N GLN A 330 9.43 35.58 -46.91
CA GLN A 330 10.58 35.13 -47.71
C GLN A 330 10.32 33.68 -48.12
N GLY A 331 10.11 33.48 -49.42
CA GLY A 331 9.83 32.18 -50.01
C GLY A 331 10.97 31.21 -49.74
N ARG A 332 10.64 30.04 -49.19
CA ARG A 332 11.58 28.93 -49.11
C ARG A 332 11.68 28.30 -50.51
N PRO A 333 12.88 28.10 -51.07
CA PRO A 333 13.05 27.33 -52.29
C PRO A 333 12.66 25.87 -52.02
N HIS A 334 11.78 25.33 -52.87
CA HIS A 334 11.37 23.92 -52.84
C HIS A 334 12.56 23.00 -53.14
N PRO A 335 12.76 21.90 -52.41
CA PRO A 335 13.72 20.89 -52.80
C PRO A 335 13.25 20.16 -54.08
N PRO A 336 14.16 19.82 -55.00
CA PRO A 336 13.82 19.10 -56.23
C PRO A 336 13.42 17.66 -55.92
N TRP A 337 12.25 17.24 -56.41
CA TRP A 337 11.77 15.87 -56.34
C TRP A 337 12.68 14.93 -57.16
N PRO A 338 13.02 13.73 -56.65
CA PRO A 338 13.73 12.73 -57.44
C PRO A 338 12.80 12.15 -58.53
N GLN A 339 13.26 12.23 -59.77
CA GLN A 339 12.66 11.60 -60.94
C GLN A 339 12.65 10.07 -60.74
N GLN A 340 11.47 9.45 -60.84
CA GLN A 340 11.37 7.99 -60.95
C GLN A 340 11.87 7.54 -62.33
N PRO A 341 12.80 6.57 -62.42
CA PRO A 341 13.13 5.95 -63.68
C PRO A 341 12.01 4.98 -64.06
N GLY A 342 11.31 5.29 -65.15
CA GLY A 342 10.40 4.34 -65.77
C GLY A 342 11.15 3.17 -66.41
N ARG A 343 10.78 1.96 -66.01
CA ARG A 343 10.55 0.78 -66.88
C ARG A 343 9.99 -0.37 -66.07
#